data_AF-A0A1R3TV82-F1
#
_entry.id   AF-A0A1R3TV82-F1
#
_cell.length_a   1.000
_cell.length_b   1.000
_cell.length_c   1.000
_cell.angle_alpha   90.00
_cell.angle_beta   90.00
_cell.angle_gamma   90.00
#
_symmetry.space_group_name_H-M   'P 1'
#
loop_
_entity.id
_entity.type
_entity.pdbx_description
1 polymer ?
#
loop_
_entity_poly.entity_id
_entity_poly.type
_entity_poly.pdbx_seq_one_letter_code
_entity_poly.pdbx_strand_id
1 'polypeptide(L)'
;MTEIHLSEQDRKFIDEQVKAGVYRDADAVVHASLRLLNSDEGRKAELQRLIQVGLDDVAAGRVHHYDSEEDFLKDIRALSAQQKTGTGH
;
A
#
# COMPACT_ATOMS: atom_id res chain seq x y z
N MET A 1 6.27 15.51 -18.90
CA MET A 1 6.05 14.05 -19.05
C MET A 1 6.59 13.42 -17.79
N THR A 2 5.75 12.73 -17.03
CA THR A 2 6.21 12.05 -15.80
C THR A 2 6.72 10.69 -16.20
N GLU A 3 7.99 10.40 -15.92
CA GLU A 3 8.58 9.09 -16.19
C GLU A 3 8.34 8.18 -15.00
N ILE A 4 7.66 7.05 -15.21
CA ILE A 4 7.33 6.07 -14.18
C ILE A 4 8.04 4.78 -14.54
N HIS A 5 8.91 4.29 -13.63
CA HIS A 5 9.53 2.99 -13.76
C HIS A 5 8.62 1.93 -13.16
N LEU A 6 8.16 1.02 -14.01
CA LEU A 6 7.31 -0.11 -13.63
C LEU A 6 8.17 -1.35 -13.40
N SER A 7 7.69 -2.24 -12.53
CA SER A 7 8.26 -3.58 -12.44
C SER A 7 8.04 -4.35 -13.74
N GLU A 8 8.84 -5.40 -13.98
CA GLU A 8 8.65 -6.26 -15.17
C GLU A 8 7.25 -6.91 -15.18
N GLN A 9 6.73 -7.23 -14.00
CA GLN A 9 5.41 -7.83 -13.84
C GLN A 9 4.29 -6.85 -14.23
N ASP A 10 4.35 -5.61 -13.75
CA ASP A 10 3.36 -4.58 -14.08
C ASP A 10 3.39 -4.22 -15.56
N ARG A 11 4.59 -4.15 -16.15
CA ARG A 11 4.76 -3.91 -17.59
C ARG A 11 4.12 -5.03 -18.41
N LYS A 12 4.34 -6.29 -18.02
CA LYS A 12 3.73 -7.45 -18.69
C LYS A 12 2.21 -7.42 -18.60
N PHE A 13 1.66 -7.06 -17.45
CA PHE A 13 0.22 -6.89 -17.27
C PHE A 13 -0.35 -5.82 -18.22
N ILE A 14 0.29 -4.66 -18.30
CA ILE A 14 -0.13 -3.58 -19.22
C ILE A 14 -0.08 -4.07 -20.68
N ASP A 15 0.99 -4.73 -21.08
CA ASP A 15 1.14 -5.26 -22.45
C ASP A 15 0.07 -6.29 -22.79
N GLU A 16 -0.30 -7.18 -21.85
CA GLU A 16 -1.37 -8.16 -22.03
C GLU A 16 -2.74 -7.48 -22.22
N GLN A 17 -3.03 -6.46 -21.43
CA GLN A 17 -4.29 -5.71 -21.50
C GLN A 17 -4.45 -4.92 -22.82
N VAL A 18 -3.34 -4.40 -23.36
CA VAL A 18 -3.32 -3.73 -24.67
C VAL A 18 -3.42 -4.76 -25.80
N LYS A 19 -2.67 -5.87 -25.74
CA LYS A 19 -2.75 -6.96 -26.74
C LYS A 19 -4.13 -7.60 -26.81
N ALA A 20 -4.82 -7.72 -25.69
CA ALA A 20 -6.19 -8.21 -25.62
C ALA A 20 -7.23 -7.22 -26.19
N GLY A 21 -6.81 -6.01 -26.55
CA GLY A 21 -7.69 -4.97 -27.10
C GLY A 21 -8.63 -4.34 -26.07
N VAL A 22 -8.43 -4.60 -24.77
CA VAL A 22 -9.23 -4.04 -23.68
C VAL A 22 -8.96 -2.54 -23.53
N TYR A 23 -7.70 -2.14 -23.76
CA TYR A 23 -7.26 -0.74 -23.72
C TYR A 23 -6.47 -0.40 -24.98
N ARG A 24 -6.56 0.87 -25.40
CA ARG A 24 -5.91 1.39 -26.62
C ARG A 24 -4.39 1.40 -26.53
N ASP A 25 -3.87 1.77 -25.36
CA ASP A 25 -2.45 2.01 -25.10
C ASP A 25 -2.15 1.87 -23.60
N ALA A 26 -0.87 1.88 -23.25
CA ALA A 26 -0.40 1.77 -21.86
C ALA A 26 -0.94 2.92 -20.98
N ASP A 27 -1.01 4.14 -21.52
CA ASP A 27 -1.51 5.31 -20.79
C ASP A 27 -2.99 5.15 -20.39
N ALA A 28 -3.81 4.58 -21.26
CA ALA A 28 -5.21 4.27 -20.98
C ALA A 28 -5.36 3.24 -19.85
N VAL A 29 -4.48 2.23 -19.81
CA VAL A 29 -4.44 1.24 -18.71
C VAL A 29 -4.09 1.94 -17.40
N VAL A 30 -3.01 2.74 -17.37
CA VAL A 30 -2.54 3.45 -16.17
C VAL A 30 -3.61 4.41 -15.66
N HIS A 31 -4.22 5.21 -16.53
CA HIS A 31 -5.30 6.12 -16.13
C HIS A 31 -6.53 5.40 -15.59
N ALA A 32 -6.92 4.28 -16.20
CA ALA A 32 -8.04 3.49 -15.70
C ALA A 32 -7.74 2.89 -14.32
N SER A 33 -6.53 2.38 -14.10
CA SER A 33 -6.07 1.86 -12.82
C SER A 33 -6.04 2.94 -11.74
N LEU A 34 -5.50 4.12 -12.03
CA LEU A 34 -5.48 5.25 -11.08
C LEU A 34 -6.89 5.72 -10.70
N ARG A 35 -7.81 5.75 -11.68
CA ARG A 35 -9.21 6.08 -11.44
C ARG A 35 -9.91 5.01 -10.59
N LEU A 36 -9.61 3.73 -10.81
CA LEU A 36 -10.12 2.64 -9.99
C LEU A 36 -9.58 2.74 -8.56
N LEU A 37 -8.28 2.97 -8.38
CA LEU A 37 -7.66 3.17 -7.07
C LEU A 37 -8.28 4.37 -6.32
N ASN A 38 -8.62 5.44 -7.03
CA ASN A 38 -9.27 6.61 -6.43
C ASN A 38 -10.80 6.47 -6.29
N SER A 39 -11.38 5.35 -6.73
CA SER A 39 -12.82 5.08 -6.57
C SER A 39 -13.14 4.54 -5.18
N ASP A 40 -14.40 4.62 -4.77
CA ASP A 40 -14.84 4.05 -3.50
C ASP A 40 -14.66 2.53 -3.46
N GLU A 41 -14.82 1.84 -4.59
CA GLU A 41 -14.57 0.40 -4.70
C GLU A 41 -13.08 0.09 -4.51
N GLY A 42 -12.19 0.90 -5.08
CA GLY A 42 -10.73 0.78 -4.89
C GLY A 42 -10.32 0.99 -3.42
N ARG A 43 -10.88 2.01 -2.76
CA ARG A 43 -10.65 2.26 -1.33
C ARG A 43 -11.17 1.12 -0.46
N LYS A 44 -12.34 0.56 -0.80
CA LYS A 44 -12.91 -0.59 -0.08
C LYS A 44 -12.05 -1.84 -0.25
N ALA A 45 -11.60 -2.13 -1.47
CA ALA A 45 -10.71 -3.27 -1.73
C ALA A 45 -9.38 -3.13 -0.96
N GLU A 46 -8.81 -1.93 -0.91
CA GLU A 46 -7.59 -1.68 -0.13
C GLU A 46 -7.83 -1.81 1.38
N LEU A 47 -8.96 -1.31 1.90
CA LEU A 47 -9.34 -1.51 3.30
C LEU A 47 -9.45 -3.00 3.65
N GLN A 48 -10.09 -3.81 2.80
CA GLN A 48 -10.19 -5.26 3.00
C GLN A 48 -8.80 -5.91 3.00
N ARG A 49 -7.91 -5.50 2.10
CA ARG A 49 -6.53 -5.99 2.06
C ARG A 49 -5.78 -5.65 3.35
N LEU A 50 -5.89 -4.42 3.85
CA LEU A 50 -5.25 -3.98 5.10
C LEU A 50 -5.78 -4.73 6.32
N ILE A 51 -7.10 -4.99 6.37
CA ILE A 51 -7.70 -5.84 7.40
C ILE A 51 -7.06 -7.23 7.37
N GLN A 52 -6.91 -7.85 6.19
CA GLN A 52 -6.31 -9.18 6.09
C GLN A 52 -4.86 -9.19 6.58
N VAL A 53 -4.06 -8.17 6.22
CA VAL A 53 -2.70 -8.01 6.76
C VAL A 53 -2.71 -7.98 8.29
N GLY A 54 -3.62 -7.20 8.88
CA GLY A 54 -3.76 -7.15 10.35
C GLY A 54 -4.18 -8.50 10.96
N LEU A 55 -5.10 -9.23 10.33
CA LEU A 55 -5.48 -10.58 10.78
C LEU A 55 -4.31 -11.56 10.69
N ASP A 56 -3.51 -11.48 9.63
CA ASP A 56 -2.33 -12.32 9.43
C ASP A 56 -1.24 -11.99 10.48
N ASP A 57 -1.09 -10.71 10.85
CA ASP A 57 -0.19 -10.28 11.93
C ASP A 57 -0.66 -10.82 13.29
N VAL A 58 -1.96 -10.75 13.58
CA VAL A 58 -2.55 -11.35 14.80
C VAL A 58 -2.30 -12.86 14.83
N ALA A 59 -2.59 -13.57 13.73
CA ALA A 59 -2.39 -15.01 13.63
C ALA A 59 -0.91 -15.42 13.78
N ALA A 60 0.00 -14.59 13.28
CA ALA A 60 1.44 -14.80 13.41
C ALA A 60 2.01 -14.35 14.77
N GLY A 61 1.19 -13.81 15.68
CA GLY A 61 1.63 -13.28 16.96
C GLY A 61 2.47 -12.00 16.84
N ARG A 62 2.46 -11.32 15.69
CA ARG A 62 3.11 -10.02 15.46
C ARG A 62 2.25 -8.88 16.01
N VAL A 63 1.82 -9.03 17.26
CA VAL A 63 1.00 -8.05 17.96
C VAL A 63 1.71 -7.62 19.24
N HIS A 64 1.53 -6.36 19.60
CA HIS A 64 1.98 -5.84 20.89
C HIS A 64 0.77 -5.61 21.78
N HIS A 65 0.82 -6.11 23.00
CA HIS A 65 -0.21 -5.88 24.00
C HIS A 65 0.25 -4.75 24.92
N TYR A 66 -0.66 -3.83 25.21
CA TYR A 66 -0.42 -2.76 26.18
C TYR A 66 -1.43 -2.92 27.31
N ASP A 67 -0.94 -2.98 28.54
CA ASP A 67 -1.78 -3.12 29.73
C ASP A 67 -2.52 -1.81 30.07
N SER A 68 -2.04 -0.67 29.56
CA SER A 68 -2.64 0.64 29.75
C SER A 68 -2.45 1.56 28.53
N GLU A 69 -3.33 2.57 28.42
CA GLU A 69 -3.21 3.64 27.44
C GLU A 69 -1.93 4.46 27.64
N GLU A 70 -1.45 4.59 28.89
CA GLU A 70 -0.21 5.29 29.23
C GLU A 70 1.02 4.56 28.68
N ASP A 71 1.06 3.23 28.76
CA ASP A 71 2.13 2.40 28.21
C ASP A 71 2.18 2.51 26.68
N PHE A 72 1.00 2.47 26.04
CA PHE A 72 0.91 2.66 24.59
C PHE A 72 1.41 4.06 24.17
N LEU A 73 0.95 5.10 24.86
CA LEU A 73 1.37 6.48 24.56
C LEU A 73 2.88 6.68 24.77
N LYS A 74 3.45 6.04 25.80
CA LYS A 74 4.89 6.07 26.06
C LYS A 74 5.68 5.44 24.92
N ASP A 75 5.22 4.31 24.39
CA ASP A 75 5.89 3.64 23.27
C ASP A 75 5.81 4.46 21.97
N ILE A 76 4.65 5.04 21.64
CA ILE A 76 4.50 5.95 20.50
C ILE A 76 5.50 7.13 20.58
N ARG A 77 5.65 7.72 21.78
CA ARG A 77 6.59 8.82 22.00
C ARG A 77 8.04 8.37 21.82
N ALA A 78 8.38 7.18 22.29
CA ALA A 78 9.72 6.60 22.14
C ALA A 78 10.05 6.33 20.66
N LEU A 79 9.14 5.72 19.91
CA LEU A 79 9.29 5.46 18.47
C LEU A 79 9.49 6.77 17.69
N SER A 80 8.69 7.79 17.99
CA SER A 80 8.79 9.11 17.37
C SER A 80 10.12 9.81 17.66
N ALA A 81 10.69 9.60 18.86
CA ALA A 81 11.98 10.16 19.23
C ALA A 81 13.15 9.44 18.52
N GLN A 82 13.07 8.12 18.36
CA GLN A 82 14.08 7.33 17.65
C GLN A 82 14.10 7.61 16.14
N GLN A 83 12.94 7.86 15.53
CA GLN A 83 12.88 8.27 14.11
C GLN A 83 13.55 9.62 13.87
N LYS A 84 13.54 10.54 14.84
CA LYS A 84 14.23 11.84 14.72
C LYS A 84 15.75 11.73 14.79
N THR A 85 16.29 10.68 15.41
CA THR A 85 17.74 10.43 15.47
C THR A 85 18.25 9.56 14.31
N GLY A 86 17.35 8.96 13.53
CA GLY A 86 17.69 8.06 12.41
C GLY A 86 17.82 8.71 11.03
N THR A 87 17.41 9.96 10.85
CA THR A 87 17.55 10.69 9.57
C THR A 87 18.74 11.63 9.58
N GLY A 88 19.91 11.08 9.89
CA GLY A 88 21.20 11.78 9.84
C GLY A 88 22.15 11.12 8.85
N HIS A 89 21.80 11.13 7.56
CA HIS A 89 22.73 10.91 6.44
C HIS A 89 22.35 11.81 5.27
#